data_AF-A0A497RIT9-F1
#
_entry.id   AF-A0A497RIT9-F1
#
_cell.length_a   1.000
_cell.length_b   1.000
_cell.length_c   1.000
_cell.angle_alpha   90.00
_cell.angle_beta   90.00
_cell.angle_gamma   90.00
#
_symmetry.space_group_name_H-M   'P 1'
#
loop_
_entity.id
_entity.type
_entity.pdbx_description
1 polymer ?
#
loop_
_entity_poly.entity_id
_entity_poly.type
_entity_poly.pdbx_seq_one_letter_code
_entity_poly.pdbx_strand_id
1 'polypeptide(L)' 'MKDDVYEELLKLKKEGESFSDVIRKLIKGKDFTLERYFGMLEDSEVVDEIEKYVKRF' A
#
# COMPACT_ATOMS: atom_id res chain seq x y z
N MET A 1 -4.36 8.49 -25.55
CA MET A 1 -4.62 7.10 -25.10
C MET A 1 -3.37 6.39 -24.59
N LYS A 2 -2.30 6.17 -25.39
CA LYS A 2 -1.04 5.59 -24.86
C LYS A 2 -0.31 6.57 -23.92
N ASP A 3 -0.35 7.85 -24.26
CA ASP A 3 0.31 8.90 -23.48
C ASP A 3 -0.34 9.07 -22.11
N ASP A 4 -1.67 8.98 -22.01
CA ASP A 4 -2.40 9.11 -20.74
C ASP A 4 -2.00 8.01 -19.73
N VAL A 5 -1.84 6.76 -20.19
CA VAL A 5 -1.41 5.65 -19.33
C VAL A 5 0.04 5.81 -18.90
N TYR A 6 0.89 6.31 -19.80
CA TYR A 6 2.30 6.54 -19.50
C TYR A 6 2.48 7.63 -18.43
N GLU A 7 1.75 8.75 -18.56
CA GLU A 7 1.75 9.84 -17.57
C GLU A 7 1.23 9.38 -16.20
N GLU A 8 0.17 8.56 -16.17
CA GLU A 8 -0.32 7.97 -14.93
C GLU A 8 0.70 7.04 -14.26
N LEU A 9 1.42 6.22 -15.04
CA LEU A 9 2.50 5.38 -14.50
C LEU A 9 3.69 6.19 -14.00
N LEU A 10 4.00 7.31 -14.66
CA LEU A 10 5.05 8.24 -14.23
C LEU A 10 4.75 8.84 -12.85
N LYS A 11 3.50 9.24 -12.59
CA LYS A 11 3.08 9.77 -11.28
C LYS A 11 3.26 8.76 -10.14
N LEU A 12 3.15 7.47 -10.44
CA LEU A 12 3.30 6.38 -9.47
C LEU A 12 4.75 5.95 -9.25
N LYS A 13 5.64 6.24 -10.20
CA LYS A 13 7.03 5.81 -10.21
C LYS A 13 7.85 6.63 -9.22
N LYS A 14 8.54 5.98 -8.28
CA LYS A 14 9.50 6.65 -7.41
C LYS A 14 10.87 6.81 -8.08
N GLU A 15 11.69 7.69 -7.51
CA GLU A 15 13.09 7.84 -7.94
C GLU A 15 13.83 6.50 -7.83
N GLY A 16 14.60 6.15 -8.86
CA GLY A 16 15.31 4.87 -8.96
C GLY A 16 14.46 3.64 -9.32
N GLU A 17 13.12 3.71 -9.30
CA GLU A 17 12.28 2.56 -9.70
C GLU A 17 12.23 2.40 -11.23
N SER A 18 12.06 1.17 -11.71
CA SER A 18 11.72 0.90 -13.11
C SER A 18 10.20 0.82 -13.31
N PHE A 19 9.71 0.99 -14.54
CA PHE A 19 8.28 0.78 -14.83
C PHE A 19 7.82 -0.66 -14.53
N SER A 20 8.71 -1.65 -14.63
CA SER A 20 8.41 -3.03 -14.24
C SER A 20 8.10 -3.15 -12.75
N ASP A 21 8.72 -2.33 -11.90
CA ASP A 21 8.48 -2.31 -10.45
C ASP A 21 7.13 -1.68 -10.13
N VAL A 22 6.79 -0.60 -10.83
CA VAL A 22 5.46 0.05 -10.74
C VAL A 22 4.35 -0.92 -11.15
N ILE A 23 4.52 -1.62 -12.28
CA ILE A 23 3.54 -2.61 -12.75
C ILE A 23 3.41 -3.77 -11.75
N ARG A 24 4.53 -4.28 -11.21
CA ARG A 24 4.50 -5.33 -10.17
C ARG A 24 3.73 -4.89 -8.93
N LYS A 25 3.90 -3.65 -8.47
CA LYS A 25 3.14 -3.07 -7.36
C LYS A 25 1.65 -2.98 -7.64
N LEU A 26 1.27 -2.52 -8.84
CA LEU A 26 -0.15 -2.43 -9.23
C LEU A 26 -0.81 -3.81 -9.31
N ILE A 27 -0.09 -4.82 -9.80
CA ILE A 27 -0.57 -6.20 -9.83
C ILE A 27 -0.72 -6.76 -8.41
N LYS A 28 0.27 -6.55 -7.52
CA LYS A 28 0.18 -6.99 -6.12
C LYS A 28 -0.89 -6.24 -5.32
N GLY A 29 -1.05 -4.94 -5.55
CA GLY A 29 -2.02 -4.10 -4.87
C GLY A 29 -3.47 -4.42 -5.23
N LYS A 30 -3.72 -5.05 -6.39
CA LYS A 30 -5.05 -5.58 -6.73
C LYS A 30 -5.50 -6.74 -5.84
N ASP A 31 -4.57 -7.39 -5.14
CA ASP A 31 -4.83 -8.51 -4.23
C ASP A 31 -4.94 -8.05 -2.76
N PHE A 32 -5.04 -6.73 -2.55
CA PHE A 32 -5.29 -6.12 -1.24
C PHE A 32 -6.80 -6.10 -0.97
N THR A 33 -7.26 -7.05 -0.17
CA THR A 33 -8.62 -7.07 0.40
C THR A 33 -8.51 -6.97 1.92
N LEU A 34 -9.35 -6.16 2.56
CA LEU A 34 -9.34 -6.02 4.02
C LEU A 34 -9.69 -7.36 4.70
N GLU A 35 -10.49 -8.18 4.02
CA GLU A 35 -10.86 -9.53 4.41
C GLU A 35 -9.64 -10.44 4.64
N ARG A 36 -8.55 -10.27 3.88
CA ARG A 36 -7.30 -11.06 4.09
C ARG A 36 -6.60 -10.75 5.41
N TYR A 37 -6.84 -9.58 5.96
CA TYR A 37 -6.19 -9.09 7.19
C TYR A 37 -7.15 -9.07 8.37
N PHE A 38 -8.40 -9.52 8.19
CA PHE A 38 -9.40 -9.59 9.24
C PHE A 38 -8.89 -10.50 10.38
N GLY A 39 -8.89 -9.98 11.61
CA GLY A 39 -8.42 -10.70 12.79
C GLY A 39 -6.90 -10.78 12.96
N MET A 40 -6.08 -10.37 11.98
CA MET A 40 -4.61 -10.47 12.09
C MET A 40 -4.01 -9.66 13.23
N LEU A 41 -4.73 -8.65 13.71
CA LEU A 41 -4.31 -7.77 14.79
C LEU A 41 -5.12 -7.98 16.08
N GLU A 42 -6.07 -8.91 16.11
CA GLU A 42 -7.03 -9.04 17.21
C GLU A 42 -6.34 -9.27 18.57
N ASP A 43 -5.24 -10.02 18.58
CA ASP A 43 -4.41 -10.28 19.78
C ASP A 43 -3.00 -9.69 19.67
N SER A 44 -2.79 -8.72 18.78
CA SER A 44 -1.47 -8.16 18.53
C SER A 44 -1.16 -7.00 19.48
N GLU A 45 0.00 -7.05 20.15
CA GLU A 45 0.54 -5.93 20.95
C GLU A 45 0.68 -4.63 20.13
N VAL A 46 0.68 -4.73 18.79
CA VAL A 46 0.67 -3.58 17.90
C VAL A 46 -0.57 -2.70 18.10
N VAL A 47 -1.73 -3.28 18.43
CA VAL A 47 -2.95 -2.52 18.69
C VAL A 47 -2.79 -1.67 19.95
N ASP A 48 -2.21 -2.23 21.01
CA ASP A 48 -1.93 -1.50 22.26
C ASP A 48 -0.97 -0.33 22.04
N GLU A 49 0.06 -0.53 21.20
CA GLU A 49 1.00 0.55 20.86
C GLU A 49 0.36 1.65 20.02
N ILE A 50 -0.50 1.29 19.07
CA ILE A 50 -1.28 2.28 18.31
C ILE A 50 -2.19 3.09 19.25
N GLU A 51 -2.88 2.44 20.18
CA GLU A 51 -3.72 3.13 21.16
C GLU A 51 -2.92 4.11 22.03
N LYS A 52 -1.74 3.70 22.51
CA LYS A 52 -0.85 4.58 23.29
C LYS A 52 -0.43 5.80 22.50
N TYR A 53 -0.16 5.64 21.20
CA TYR A 53 0.18 6.75 20.32
C TYR A 53 -0.99 7.69 20.09
N VAL A 54 -2.19 7.17 19.82
CA VAL A 54 -3.39 7.99 19.57
C VAL A 54 -3.81 8.77 20.82
N LYS A 55 -3.78 8.15 22.00
CA LYS A 55 -4.12 8.81 23.29
C LYS A 55 -3.14 9.93 23.70
N ARG A 56 -1.99 10.04 23.03
CA ARG A 56 -0.99 11.11 23.25
C ARG A 56 -1.26 12.37 22.42
N PHE A 57 -2.21 12.33 21.49
CA PHE A 57 -2.70 13.48 20.72
C PHE A 57 -4.09 13.89 21.19
#